data_AF-A0A6C0E941-F1
#
_entry.id   AF-A0A6C0E941-F1
#
_cell.length_a   1.000
_cell.length_b   1.000
_cell.length_c   1.000
_cell.angle_alpha   90.00
_cell.angle_beta   90.00
_cell.angle_gamma   90.00
#
_symmetry.space_group_name_H-M   'P 1'
#
loop_
_entity.id
_entity.type
_entity.pdbx_description
1 polymer ?
#
loop_
_entity_poly.entity_id
_entity_poly.type
_entity_poly.pdbx_seq_one_letter_code
_entity_poly.pdbx_strand_id
1 'polypeptide(L)'
;MKNKFVCDKSLTFQECELAILRNAVDLAENKMGKQLVNTPDVQQMIKIVEDFINRKNLICYGGVAIDALLPESDKIYDKNVELSDYDFYTPNALEHAKELADIFVQKGYTEVEAKAGSHFGTFKVFCNFLAVADLTYMPAELFKVLKKESIRVKGILYCPPNFLKMAMYLELSRPAGQIDRFEKVFKRLTLLNKYYPITSANCGEVDFQRPMENQEDEKESEIYENVKNTFVNQGVVFFGGMAMNLFSHYLPKKKQKSVRHIADFDVLSIDPLGTCEIVKERLLDIDVKHVKIVPHKAIGEIIPEHYEILVNKETIAFVYKPIACHSYNVITIKGQHLKVATIDTMLSFYLAFLYTERPYYTIFADRILCMSKFLFEVQQQNRLAQKGLLRRFSITCYGHQESVEEMRSHKNEMFQQLKGKRGTKEYEEWFLNYKPGSPILGKNDDISEEVEEEKPSKQKKVKRRKTKKHRRTSATARKVFNFKIFKSKKNRH
;
A
#
# COMPACT_ATOMS: atom_id res chain seq x y z
N MET A 1 -22.25 -14.91 -3.15
CA MET A 1 -23.71 -14.85 -2.84
C MET A 1 -24.11 -13.39 -2.66
N LYS A 2 -24.70 -12.75 -3.68
CA LYS A 2 -25.37 -11.44 -3.49
C LYS A 2 -26.69 -11.75 -2.76
N ASN A 3 -26.86 -11.25 -1.54
CA ASN A 3 -28.09 -11.44 -0.78
C ASN A 3 -29.25 -10.82 -1.57
N LYS A 4 -30.29 -11.60 -1.90
CA LYS A 4 -31.56 -11.01 -2.34
C LYS A 4 -32.05 -10.12 -1.20
N PHE A 5 -32.21 -8.83 -1.44
CA PHE A 5 -32.73 -7.91 -0.43
C PHE A 5 -34.25 -8.13 -0.33
N VAL A 6 -34.67 -9.13 0.45
CA VAL A 6 -36.09 -9.45 0.62
C VAL A 6 -36.66 -8.54 1.69
N CYS A 7 -37.68 -7.74 1.34
CA CYS A 7 -38.50 -7.05 2.33
C CYS A 7 -39.24 -8.11 3.17
N ASP A 8 -38.90 -8.21 4.45
CA ASP A 8 -39.55 -9.12 5.39
C ASP A 8 -40.18 -8.34 6.57
N LYS A 9 -40.89 -9.06 7.44
CA LYS A 9 -41.63 -8.46 8.57
C LYS A 9 -40.72 -7.84 9.64
N SER A 10 -39.40 -8.06 9.58
CA SER A 10 -38.43 -7.47 10.52
C SER A 10 -37.94 -6.09 10.10
N LEU A 11 -38.22 -5.67 8.85
CA LEU A 11 -37.81 -4.39 8.29
C LEU A 11 -38.92 -3.33 8.42
N THR A 12 -38.51 -2.09 8.64
CA THR A 12 -39.39 -0.92 8.54
C THR A 12 -39.83 -0.67 7.10
N PHE A 13 -40.90 0.11 6.92
CA PHE A 13 -41.38 0.50 5.59
C PHE A 13 -40.25 1.14 4.75
N GLN A 14 -39.47 2.04 5.34
CA GLN A 14 -38.35 2.71 4.68
C GLN A 14 -37.23 1.73 4.31
N GLU A 15 -36.93 0.75 5.16
CA GLU A 15 -35.93 -0.29 4.85
C GLU A 15 -36.41 -1.22 3.72
N CYS A 16 -37.71 -1.52 3.68
CA CYS A 16 -38.32 -2.26 2.58
C CYS A 16 -38.27 -1.47 1.26
N GLU A 17 -38.56 -0.17 1.29
CA GLU A 17 -38.43 0.70 0.11
C GLU A 17 -36.98 0.72 -0.42
N LEU A 18 -35.99 0.86 0.47
CA LEU A 18 -34.57 0.78 0.12
C LEU A 18 -34.17 -0.59 -0.42
N ALA A 19 -34.70 -1.69 0.14
CA ALA A 19 -34.46 -3.04 -0.36
C ALA A 19 -34.99 -3.23 -1.79
N ILE A 20 -36.19 -2.70 -2.09
CA ILE A 20 -36.76 -2.70 -3.44
C ILE A 20 -35.86 -1.92 -4.40
N LEU A 21 -35.45 -0.70 -4.03
CA LEU A 21 -34.54 0.11 -4.85
C LEU A 21 -33.22 -0.62 -5.11
N ARG A 22 -32.59 -1.19 -4.08
CA ARG A 22 -31.34 -1.95 -4.20
C ARG A 22 -31.47 -3.14 -5.16
N ASN A 23 -32.56 -3.90 -5.07
CA ASN A 23 -32.82 -4.99 -6.01
C ASN A 23 -32.99 -4.49 -7.45
N ALA A 24 -33.70 -3.36 -7.65
CA ALA A 24 -33.88 -2.79 -8.98
C ALA A 24 -32.55 -2.30 -9.58
N VAL A 25 -31.70 -1.66 -8.78
CA VAL A 25 -30.34 -1.27 -9.15
C VAL A 25 -29.50 -2.49 -9.51
N ASP A 26 -29.47 -3.52 -8.66
CA ASP A 26 -28.73 -4.75 -8.92
C ASP A 26 -29.17 -5.41 -10.25
N LEU A 27 -30.47 -5.47 -10.52
CA LEU A 27 -30.99 -6.02 -11.78
C LEU A 27 -30.59 -5.18 -13.00
N ALA A 28 -30.65 -3.85 -12.89
CA ALA A 28 -30.26 -2.94 -13.96
C ALA A 28 -28.76 -3.05 -14.27
N GLU A 29 -27.91 -3.00 -13.24
CA GLU A 29 -26.46 -3.17 -13.37
C GLU A 29 -26.10 -4.52 -13.98
N ASN A 30 -26.73 -5.61 -13.52
CA ASN A 30 -26.49 -6.94 -14.08
C ASN A 30 -26.86 -7.02 -15.57
N LYS A 31 -27.98 -6.39 -15.98
CA LYS A 31 -28.42 -6.37 -17.37
C LYS A 31 -27.46 -5.56 -18.25
N MET A 32 -27.09 -4.36 -17.80
CA MET A 32 -26.18 -3.47 -18.53
C MET A 32 -24.77 -4.09 -18.65
N GLY A 33 -24.25 -4.65 -17.56
CA GLY A 33 -22.97 -5.33 -17.55
C GLY A 33 -22.92 -6.51 -18.53
N LYS A 34 -23.96 -7.36 -18.53
CA LYS A 34 -24.09 -8.47 -19.50
C LYS A 34 -24.10 -8.01 -20.94
N GLN A 35 -24.79 -6.92 -21.24
CA GLN A 35 -24.84 -6.40 -22.61
C GLN A 35 -23.46 -5.90 -23.05
N LEU A 36 -22.74 -5.19 -22.18
CA LEU A 36 -21.42 -4.65 -22.49
C LEU A 36 -20.37 -5.76 -22.66
N VAL A 37 -20.24 -6.66 -21.68
CA VAL A 37 -19.20 -7.69 -21.66
C VAL A 37 -19.32 -8.64 -22.85
N ASN A 38 -20.55 -8.98 -23.27
CA ASN A 38 -20.77 -9.92 -24.37
C ASN A 38 -20.67 -9.27 -25.76
N THR A 39 -20.30 -7.99 -25.86
CA THR A 39 -20.02 -7.40 -27.18
C THR A 39 -18.73 -8.01 -27.77
N PRO A 40 -18.70 -8.33 -29.08
CA PRO A 40 -17.50 -8.88 -29.72
C PRO A 40 -16.26 -8.00 -29.53
N ASP A 41 -16.44 -6.67 -29.54
CA ASP A 41 -15.36 -5.71 -29.37
C ASP A 41 -14.73 -5.79 -27.99
N VAL A 42 -15.52 -5.89 -26.91
CA VAL A 42 -15.01 -6.03 -25.53
C VAL A 42 -14.35 -7.38 -25.32
N GLN A 43 -14.91 -8.46 -25.85
CA GLN A 43 -14.29 -9.79 -25.81
C GLN A 43 -12.93 -9.80 -26.51
N GLN A 44 -12.82 -9.10 -27.65
CA GLN A 44 -11.56 -8.93 -28.37
C GLN A 44 -10.56 -8.08 -27.58
N MET A 45 -11.01 -7.03 -26.87
CA MET A 45 -10.14 -6.24 -25.99
C MET A 45 -9.56 -7.08 -24.86
N ILE A 46 -10.40 -7.87 -24.18
CA ILE A 46 -9.98 -8.78 -23.10
C ILE A 46 -8.90 -9.74 -23.64
N LYS A 47 -9.16 -10.35 -24.79
CA LYS A 47 -8.23 -11.29 -25.42
C LYS A 47 -6.87 -10.65 -25.76
N ILE A 48 -6.86 -9.42 -26.28
CA ILE A 48 -5.62 -8.67 -26.56
C ILE A 48 -4.77 -8.51 -25.30
N VAL A 49 -5.41 -8.16 -24.17
CA VAL A 49 -4.72 -7.99 -22.89
C VAL A 49 -4.20 -9.34 -22.37
N GLU A 50 -5.02 -10.39 -22.40
CA GLU A 50 -4.62 -11.74 -21.99
C GLU A 50 -3.44 -12.29 -22.81
N ASP A 51 -3.49 -12.13 -24.13
CA ASP A 51 -2.42 -12.53 -25.06
C ASP A 51 -1.13 -11.73 -24.79
N PHE A 52 -1.25 -10.43 -24.51
CA PHE A 52 -0.12 -9.58 -24.16
C PHE A 52 0.57 -10.04 -22.86
N ILE A 53 -0.21 -10.25 -21.80
CA ILE A 53 0.27 -10.72 -20.49
C ILE A 53 0.96 -12.07 -20.63
N ASN A 54 0.32 -13.01 -21.35
CA ASN A 54 0.84 -14.36 -21.54
C ASN A 54 2.16 -14.36 -22.34
N ARG A 55 2.20 -13.68 -23.50
CA ARG A 55 3.40 -13.56 -24.35
C ARG A 55 4.59 -12.98 -23.58
N LYS A 56 4.36 -11.94 -22.80
CA LYS A 56 5.39 -11.27 -22.00
C LYS A 56 5.68 -11.98 -20.67
N ASN A 57 4.90 -13.00 -20.33
CA ASN A 57 4.95 -13.70 -19.04
C ASN A 57 4.93 -12.71 -17.85
N LEU A 58 3.95 -11.81 -17.86
CA LEU A 58 3.68 -10.83 -16.79
C LEU A 58 2.80 -11.46 -15.70
N ILE A 59 2.79 -10.88 -14.51
CA ILE A 59 2.19 -11.50 -13.32
C ILE A 59 0.97 -10.69 -12.88
N CYS A 60 -0.22 -11.26 -13.04
CA CYS A 60 -1.46 -10.65 -12.56
C CYS A 60 -1.52 -10.65 -11.02
N TYR A 61 -2.04 -9.58 -10.44
CA TYR A 61 -2.23 -9.43 -9.00
C TYR A 61 -3.66 -8.98 -8.65
N GLY A 62 -3.87 -8.56 -7.40
CA GLY A 62 -5.12 -7.90 -6.99
C GLY A 62 -6.35 -8.80 -7.04
N GLY A 63 -7.49 -8.21 -7.38
CA GLY A 63 -8.77 -8.92 -7.41
C GLY A 63 -8.79 -10.02 -8.47
N VAL A 64 -8.24 -9.75 -9.66
CA VAL A 64 -8.23 -10.71 -10.78
C VAL A 64 -7.41 -11.95 -10.42
N ALA A 65 -6.27 -11.78 -9.73
CA ALA A 65 -5.48 -12.91 -9.27
C ALA A 65 -6.17 -13.72 -8.18
N ILE A 66 -6.79 -13.06 -7.20
CA ILE A 66 -7.56 -13.76 -6.16
C ILE A 66 -8.70 -14.56 -6.81
N ASP A 67 -9.47 -13.93 -7.70
CA ASP A 67 -10.56 -14.59 -8.41
C ASP A 67 -10.07 -15.80 -9.19
N ALA A 68 -9.00 -15.67 -9.97
CA ALA A 68 -8.45 -16.75 -10.79
C ALA A 68 -8.09 -18.01 -9.98
N LEU A 69 -7.61 -17.83 -8.74
CA LEU A 69 -7.19 -18.92 -7.86
C LEU A 69 -8.35 -19.60 -7.10
N LEU A 70 -9.51 -18.95 -6.98
CA LEU A 70 -10.65 -19.52 -6.28
C LEU A 70 -11.37 -20.58 -7.14
N PRO A 71 -12.01 -21.59 -6.53
CA PRO A 71 -12.90 -22.49 -7.27
C PRO A 71 -14.14 -21.74 -7.76
N GLU A 72 -14.84 -22.34 -8.73
CA GLU A 72 -15.97 -21.69 -9.42
C GLU A 72 -17.09 -21.24 -8.46
N SER A 73 -17.36 -22.00 -7.39
CA SER A 73 -18.40 -21.67 -6.41
C SER A 73 -18.12 -20.40 -5.60
N ASP A 74 -16.85 -20.04 -5.46
CA ASP A 74 -16.38 -18.98 -4.57
C ASP A 74 -15.70 -17.84 -5.35
N LYS A 75 -15.83 -17.81 -6.69
CA LYS A 75 -15.43 -16.67 -7.52
C LYS A 75 -16.06 -15.38 -7.01
N ILE A 76 -15.27 -14.31 -7.04
CA ILE A 76 -15.64 -13.00 -6.51
C ILE A 76 -16.16 -12.07 -7.59
N TYR A 77 -15.97 -12.41 -8.87
CA TYR A 77 -16.50 -11.69 -10.01
C TYR A 77 -17.41 -12.59 -10.86
N ASP A 78 -18.49 -12.04 -11.40
CA ASP A 78 -19.26 -12.68 -12.47
C ASP A 78 -18.72 -12.19 -13.81
N LYS A 79 -17.92 -13.01 -14.48
CA LYS A 79 -17.28 -12.68 -15.76
C LYS A 79 -18.27 -12.45 -16.90
N ASN A 80 -19.55 -12.80 -16.72
CA ASN A 80 -20.58 -12.51 -17.72
C ASN A 80 -21.20 -11.13 -17.52
N VAL A 81 -20.96 -10.48 -16.38
CA VAL A 81 -21.58 -9.21 -15.98
C VAL A 81 -20.54 -8.11 -15.83
N GLU A 82 -19.42 -8.42 -15.18
CA GLU A 82 -18.45 -7.42 -14.72
C GLU A 82 -17.22 -7.41 -15.64
N LEU A 83 -16.97 -6.27 -16.28
CA LEU A 83 -15.71 -6.00 -16.98
C LEU A 83 -14.69 -5.52 -15.94
N SER A 84 -13.78 -6.39 -15.54
CA SER A 84 -12.65 -6.03 -14.70
C SER A 84 -11.43 -5.70 -15.55
N ASP A 85 -10.74 -4.61 -15.21
CA ASP A 85 -9.39 -4.35 -15.67
C ASP A 85 -8.42 -5.44 -15.20
N TYR A 86 -7.36 -5.67 -15.97
CA TYR A 86 -6.27 -6.55 -15.58
C TYR A 86 -5.19 -5.77 -14.83
N ASP A 87 -5.05 -6.03 -13.53
CA ASP A 87 -3.92 -5.58 -12.73
C ASP A 87 -2.73 -6.55 -12.89
N PHE A 88 -1.58 -6.09 -13.40
CA PHE A 88 -0.38 -6.93 -13.48
C PHE A 88 0.94 -6.19 -13.24
N TYR A 89 1.87 -6.92 -12.63
CA TYR A 89 3.23 -6.46 -12.41
C TYR A 89 4.09 -6.66 -13.64
N THR A 90 5.04 -5.75 -13.82
CA THR A 90 6.06 -5.85 -14.85
C THR A 90 7.32 -5.06 -14.48
N PRO A 91 8.52 -5.52 -14.88
CA PRO A 91 9.74 -4.74 -14.66
C PRO A 91 9.90 -3.55 -15.62
N ASN A 92 8.97 -3.35 -16.57
CA ASN A 92 9.05 -2.29 -17.57
C ASN A 92 7.68 -1.65 -17.86
N ALA A 93 7.03 -1.13 -16.81
CA ALA A 93 5.62 -0.74 -16.85
C ALA A 93 5.30 0.37 -17.85
N LEU A 94 6.15 1.41 -17.93
CA LEU A 94 5.99 2.52 -18.87
C LEU A 94 5.96 2.03 -20.33
N GLU A 95 6.98 1.29 -20.76
CA GLU A 95 7.10 0.82 -22.14
C GLU A 95 6.04 -0.21 -22.48
N HIS A 96 5.71 -1.11 -21.56
CA HIS A 96 4.64 -2.09 -21.81
C HIS A 96 3.25 -1.44 -21.89
N ALA A 97 3.01 -0.32 -21.19
CA ALA A 97 1.76 0.40 -21.30
C ALA A 97 1.63 1.05 -22.69
N LYS A 98 2.71 1.64 -23.22
CA LYS A 98 2.77 2.17 -24.59
C LYS A 98 2.59 1.07 -25.63
N GLU A 99 3.33 -0.04 -25.49
CA GLU A 99 3.24 -1.19 -26.42
C GLU A 99 1.81 -1.76 -26.46
N LEU A 100 1.15 -1.89 -25.31
CA LEU A 100 -0.23 -2.36 -25.26
C LEU A 100 -1.19 -1.38 -25.96
N ALA A 101 -1.01 -0.07 -25.76
CA ALA A 101 -1.78 0.95 -26.49
C ALA A 101 -1.56 0.87 -28.01
N ASP A 102 -0.32 0.68 -28.45
CA ASP A 102 0.00 0.52 -29.88
C ASP A 102 -0.68 -0.70 -30.49
N ILE A 103 -0.72 -1.82 -29.75
CA ILE A 103 -1.41 -3.04 -30.20
C ILE A 103 -2.90 -2.77 -30.42
N PHE A 104 -3.56 -2.01 -29.53
CA PHE A 104 -4.97 -1.64 -29.74
C PHE A 104 -5.15 -0.80 -31.01
N VAL A 105 -4.31 0.21 -31.25
CA VAL A 105 -4.39 1.01 -32.48
C VAL A 105 -4.17 0.16 -33.73
N GLN A 106 -3.20 -0.75 -33.70
CA GLN A 106 -2.94 -1.71 -34.80
C GLN A 106 -4.12 -2.65 -35.05
N LYS A 107 -4.97 -2.89 -34.05
CA LYS A 107 -6.20 -3.69 -34.17
C LYS A 107 -7.42 -2.87 -34.61
N GLY A 108 -7.24 -1.57 -34.89
CA GLY A 108 -8.27 -0.69 -35.44
C GLY A 108 -9.05 0.12 -34.40
N TYR A 109 -8.65 0.09 -33.13
CA TYR A 109 -9.26 0.94 -32.10
C TYR A 109 -8.74 2.37 -32.19
N THR A 110 -9.63 3.35 -32.15
CA THR A 110 -9.30 4.78 -32.37
C THR A 110 -9.05 5.53 -31.07
N GLU A 111 -9.85 5.27 -30.04
CA GLU A 111 -9.80 5.97 -28.75
C GLU A 111 -8.93 5.18 -27.74
N VAL A 112 -7.61 5.26 -27.91
CA VAL A 112 -6.64 4.54 -27.07
C VAL A 112 -5.75 5.54 -26.31
N GLU A 113 -5.64 5.34 -24.99
CA GLU A 113 -4.83 6.18 -24.11
C GLU A 113 -4.07 5.30 -23.11
N ALA A 114 -2.75 5.47 -23.00
CA ALA A 114 -1.97 5.02 -21.85
C ALA A 114 -1.59 6.24 -21.01
N LYS A 115 -1.91 6.23 -19.71
CA LYS A 115 -1.60 7.36 -18.81
C LYS A 115 -1.05 6.92 -17.46
N ALA A 116 -0.31 7.82 -16.81
CA ALA A 116 0.19 7.60 -15.45
C ALA A 116 -0.98 7.47 -14.47
N GLY A 117 -0.90 6.47 -13.60
CA GLY A 117 -1.85 6.21 -12.53
C GLY A 117 -1.75 7.22 -11.38
N SER A 118 -2.55 6.98 -10.35
CA SER A 118 -2.50 7.75 -9.11
C SER A 118 -1.22 7.48 -8.32
N HIS A 119 -0.77 6.22 -8.32
CA HIS A 119 0.47 5.80 -7.70
C HIS A 119 1.61 5.82 -8.72
N PHE A 120 2.77 6.33 -8.31
CA PHE A 120 3.97 6.36 -9.15
C PHE A 120 4.35 4.95 -9.61
N GLY A 121 4.82 4.81 -10.84
CA GLY A 121 5.17 3.51 -11.42
C GLY A 121 3.98 2.62 -11.82
N THR A 122 2.73 3.07 -11.63
CA THR A 122 1.55 2.40 -12.20
C THR A 122 1.02 3.17 -13.39
N PHE A 123 0.67 2.48 -14.48
CA PHE A 123 0.12 3.06 -15.70
C PHE A 123 -1.19 2.39 -16.07
N LYS A 124 -2.16 3.18 -16.50
CA LYS A 124 -3.49 2.72 -16.89
C LYS A 124 -3.64 2.80 -18.40
N VAL A 125 -4.13 1.73 -19.03
CA VAL A 125 -4.45 1.69 -20.46
C VAL A 125 -5.97 1.69 -20.63
N PHE A 126 -6.44 2.60 -21.47
CA PHE A 126 -7.84 2.74 -21.85
C PHE A 126 -7.99 2.44 -23.35
N CYS A 127 -9.07 1.75 -23.70
CA CYS A 127 -9.48 1.49 -25.07
C CYS A 127 -10.98 1.78 -25.19
N ASN A 128 -11.37 2.66 -26.11
CA ASN A 128 -12.74 3.17 -26.26
C ASN A 128 -13.35 3.61 -24.92
N PHE A 129 -12.58 4.37 -24.15
CA PHE A 129 -12.93 4.88 -22.81
C PHE A 129 -13.12 3.81 -21.71
N LEU A 130 -12.93 2.52 -22.03
CA LEU A 130 -12.92 1.43 -21.06
C LEU A 130 -11.51 1.26 -20.50
N ALA A 131 -11.36 1.19 -19.18
CA ALA A 131 -10.11 0.78 -18.56
C ALA A 131 -9.92 -0.72 -18.80
N VAL A 132 -8.81 -1.10 -19.43
CA VAL A 132 -8.54 -2.50 -19.81
C VAL A 132 -7.38 -3.11 -19.02
N ALA A 133 -6.42 -2.30 -18.56
CA ALA A 133 -5.26 -2.79 -17.85
C ALA A 133 -4.61 -1.72 -16.95
N ASP A 134 -4.13 -2.17 -15.80
CA ASP A 134 -3.27 -1.46 -14.86
C ASP A 134 -1.91 -2.17 -14.77
N LEU A 135 -0.85 -1.50 -15.27
CA LEU A 135 0.51 -2.02 -15.30
C LEU A 135 1.32 -1.38 -14.19
N THR A 136 1.76 -2.18 -13.21
CA THR A 136 2.54 -1.69 -12.07
C THR A 136 3.99 -2.13 -12.16
N TYR A 137 4.91 -1.18 -11.98
CA TYR A 137 6.33 -1.45 -11.93
C TYR A 137 6.67 -2.35 -10.73
N MET A 138 7.47 -3.38 -10.97
CA MET A 138 8.06 -4.24 -9.95
C MET A 138 9.56 -4.35 -10.20
N PRO A 139 10.42 -4.08 -9.19
CA PRO A 139 11.86 -4.28 -9.32
C PRO A 139 12.20 -5.67 -9.85
N ALA A 140 13.17 -5.75 -10.75
CA ALA A 140 13.49 -6.99 -11.46
C ALA A 140 13.83 -8.16 -10.52
N GLU A 141 14.50 -7.88 -9.40
CA GLU A 141 14.81 -8.88 -8.37
C GLU A 141 13.54 -9.47 -7.74
N LEU A 142 12.57 -8.64 -7.33
CA LEU A 142 11.30 -9.10 -6.77
C LEU A 142 10.44 -9.81 -7.82
N PHE A 143 10.39 -9.24 -9.03
CA PHE A 143 9.61 -9.79 -10.13
C PHE A 143 10.07 -11.22 -10.46
N LYS A 144 11.38 -11.49 -10.44
CA LYS A 144 11.96 -12.81 -10.68
C LYS A 144 11.54 -13.83 -9.62
N VAL A 145 11.59 -13.46 -8.35
CA VAL A 145 11.15 -14.35 -7.24
C VAL A 145 9.66 -14.64 -7.35
N LEU A 146 8.84 -13.60 -7.56
CA LEU A 146 7.39 -13.76 -7.72
C LEU A 146 7.04 -14.63 -8.93
N LYS A 147 7.76 -14.46 -10.04
CA LYS A 147 7.55 -15.25 -11.24
C LYS A 147 7.80 -16.74 -10.99
N LYS A 148 8.83 -17.08 -10.22
CA LYS A 148 9.15 -18.47 -9.87
C LYS A 148 8.04 -19.15 -9.06
N GLU A 149 7.39 -18.43 -8.17
CA GLU A 149 6.31 -18.96 -7.32
C GLU A 149 4.91 -18.77 -7.89
N SER A 150 4.78 -18.03 -9.01
CA SER A 150 3.48 -17.70 -9.60
C SER A 150 2.71 -18.96 -10.03
N ILE A 151 1.39 -18.89 -9.89
CA ILE A 151 0.49 -19.98 -10.30
C ILE A 151 0.00 -19.69 -11.72
N ARG A 152 0.16 -20.66 -12.62
CA ARG A 152 -0.32 -20.53 -14.00
C ARG A 152 -1.74 -21.06 -14.14
N VAL A 153 -2.66 -20.23 -14.62
CA VAL A 153 -4.04 -20.62 -14.94
C VAL A 153 -4.34 -20.17 -16.37
N LYS A 154 -4.69 -21.12 -17.25
CA LYS A 154 -4.92 -20.88 -18.69
C LYS A 154 -3.80 -20.10 -19.38
N GLY A 155 -2.54 -20.38 -19.02
CA GLY A 155 -1.38 -19.70 -19.60
C GLY A 155 -0.96 -18.41 -18.90
N ILE A 156 -1.85 -17.73 -18.17
CA ILE A 156 -1.52 -16.48 -17.46
C ILE A 156 -0.91 -16.78 -16.09
N LEU A 157 0.11 -16.01 -15.69
CA LEU A 157 0.73 -16.10 -14.38
C LEU A 157 -0.01 -15.21 -13.38
N TYR A 158 -0.32 -15.76 -12.21
CA TYR A 158 -0.96 -15.05 -11.10
C TYR A 158 -0.06 -15.05 -9.88
N CYS A 159 -0.07 -13.93 -9.14
CA CYS A 159 0.72 -13.77 -7.92
C CYS A 159 0.52 -14.95 -6.96
N PRO A 160 1.60 -15.40 -6.29
CA PRO A 160 1.51 -16.44 -5.28
C PRO A 160 0.49 -16.10 -4.18
N PRO A 161 -0.25 -17.08 -3.62
CA PRO A 161 -1.24 -16.81 -2.58
C PRO A 161 -0.69 -16.11 -1.35
N ASN A 162 0.55 -16.37 -0.94
CA ASN A 162 1.15 -15.71 0.22
C ASN A 162 1.53 -14.25 -0.07
N PHE A 163 1.91 -13.93 -1.29
CA PHE A 163 2.08 -12.54 -1.72
C PHE A 163 0.75 -11.77 -1.75
N LEU A 164 -0.32 -12.40 -2.24
CA LEU A 164 -1.67 -11.80 -2.20
C LEU A 164 -2.14 -11.57 -0.75
N LYS A 165 -1.88 -12.52 0.16
CA LYS A 165 -2.13 -12.35 1.60
C LYS A 165 -1.33 -11.19 2.17
N MET A 166 -0.04 -11.08 1.83
CA MET A 166 0.82 -9.98 2.26
C MET A 166 0.18 -8.63 1.94
N ALA A 167 -0.23 -8.42 0.69
CA ALA A 167 -0.85 -7.17 0.25
C ALA A 167 -2.18 -6.89 1.00
N MET A 168 -2.99 -7.92 1.24
CA MET A 168 -4.23 -7.77 2.01
C MET A 168 -4.00 -7.46 3.49
N TYR A 169 -3.03 -8.11 4.14
CA TYR A 169 -2.63 -7.79 5.51
C TYR A 169 -2.05 -6.38 5.61
N LEU A 170 -1.28 -5.96 4.60
CA LEU A 170 -0.74 -4.62 4.50
C LEU A 170 -1.86 -3.58 4.51
N GLU A 171 -2.89 -3.75 3.70
CA GLU A 171 -4.08 -2.87 3.72
C GLU A 171 -4.76 -2.86 5.09
N LEU A 172 -5.09 -4.05 5.64
CA LEU A 172 -5.77 -4.16 6.94
C LEU A 172 -4.94 -3.60 8.12
N SER A 173 -3.62 -3.53 7.97
CA SER A 173 -2.72 -2.98 8.97
C SER A 173 -2.62 -1.45 8.94
N ARG A 174 -3.22 -0.76 7.96
CA ARG A 174 -3.09 0.69 7.74
C ARG A 174 -4.37 1.44 8.10
N PRO A 175 -4.63 1.75 9.38
CA PRO A 175 -5.86 2.44 9.77
C PRO A 175 -5.96 3.89 9.29
N ALA A 176 -4.84 4.50 8.87
CA ALA A 176 -4.83 5.80 8.21
C ALA A 176 -4.90 5.71 6.67
N GLY A 177 -4.99 4.49 6.12
CA GLY A 177 -5.09 4.24 4.68
C GLY A 177 -6.55 4.25 4.18
N GLN A 178 -6.83 3.47 3.13
CA GLN A 178 -8.18 3.36 2.54
C GLN A 178 -9.05 2.36 3.30
N ILE A 179 -9.58 2.81 4.45
CA ILE A 179 -10.37 1.98 5.37
C ILE A 179 -11.73 1.53 4.80
N ASP A 180 -12.27 2.25 3.81
CA ASP A 180 -13.48 1.88 3.07
C ASP A 180 -13.34 0.53 2.35
N ARG A 181 -12.10 0.11 2.07
CA ARG A 181 -11.80 -1.17 1.41
C ARG A 181 -11.69 -2.35 2.38
N PHE A 182 -11.60 -2.11 3.68
CA PHE A 182 -11.27 -3.15 4.67
C PHE A 182 -12.24 -4.32 4.65
N GLU A 183 -13.55 -4.06 4.52
CA GLU A 183 -14.55 -5.12 4.45
C GLU A 183 -14.33 -6.03 3.23
N LYS A 184 -14.10 -5.42 2.06
CA LYS A 184 -13.82 -6.13 0.80
C LYS A 184 -12.53 -6.95 0.89
N VAL A 185 -11.47 -6.34 1.42
CA VAL A 185 -10.16 -6.98 1.62
C VAL A 185 -10.29 -8.17 2.58
N PHE A 186 -10.97 -8.00 3.71
CA PHE A 186 -11.13 -9.06 4.71
C PHE A 186 -11.93 -10.27 4.18
N LYS A 187 -13.01 -10.03 3.41
CA LYS A 187 -13.79 -11.11 2.76
C LYS A 187 -12.92 -11.92 1.80
N ARG A 188 -12.13 -11.25 0.97
CA ARG A 188 -11.20 -11.89 0.01
C ARG A 188 -10.09 -12.67 0.73
N LEU A 189 -9.49 -12.07 1.76
CA LEU A 189 -8.49 -12.72 2.59
C LEU A 189 -9.03 -13.99 3.25
N THR A 190 -10.29 -13.96 3.72
CA THR A 190 -10.95 -15.14 4.31
C THR A 190 -11.09 -16.28 3.29
N LEU A 191 -11.54 -15.98 2.06
CA LEU A 191 -11.61 -16.96 0.98
C LEU A 191 -10.23 -17.51 0.62
N LEU A 192 -9.24 -16.62 0.47
CA LEU A 192 -7.89 -17.05 0.12
C LEU A 192 -7.26 -17.92 1.21
N ASN A 193 -7.47 -17.61 2.49
CA ASN A 193 -7.01 -18.44 3.61
C ASN A 193 -7.73 -19.79 3.69
N LYS A 194 -8.99 -19.88 3.24
CA LYS A 194 -9.75 -21.14 3.18
C LYS A 194 -9.16 -22.10 2.15
N TYR A 195 -8.80 -21.61 0.96
CA TYR A 195 -8.33 -22.45 -0.15
C TYR A 195 -6.81 -22.59 -0.22
N TYR A 196 -6.09 -21.58 0.25
CA TYR A 196 -4.62 -21.53 0.27
C TYR A 196 -4.15 -21.16 1.67
N PRO A 197 -4.33 -22.04 2.67
CA PRO A 197 -3.84 -21.77 4.02
C PRO A 197 -2.33 -21.55 4.03
N ILE A 198 -1.82 -20.81 5.02
CA ILE A 198 -0.37 -20.67 5.21
C ILE A 198 0.16 -22.01 5.71
N THR A 199 0.93 -22.69 4.88
CA THR A 199 1.55 -23.98 5.16
C THR A 199 3.07 -23.86 5.25
N SER A 200 3.68 -24.67 6.11
CA SER A 200 5.12 -24.90 6.14
C SER A 200 5.39 -26.31 6.66
N ALA A 201 6.43 -26.94 6.10
CA ALA A 201 6.96 -28.21 6.59
C ALA A 201 7.77 -27.96 7.88
N ASN A 202 7.72 -28.90 8.82
CA ASN A 202 8.64 -28.96 9.97
C ASN A 202 8.57 -27.81 11.00
N CYS A 203 7.44 -27.13 11.14
CA CYS A 203 7.29 -26.11 12.19
C CYS A 203 7.46 -26.61 13.64
N GLY A 204 7.51 -27.93 13.88
CA GLY A 204 7.83 -28.49 15.19
C GLY A 204 9.29 -28.28 15.61
N GLU A 205 10.19 -28.15 14.65
CA GLU A 205 11.66 -28.16 14.86
C GLU A 205 12.30 -26.77 14.71
N VAL A 206 11.55 -25.79 14.21
CA VAL A 206 12.08 -24.45 13.89
C VAL A 206 12.02 -23.53 15.11
N ASP A 207 13.16 -22.97 15.53
CA ASP A 207 13.19 -21.89 16.52
C ASP A 207 12.69 -20.57 15.89
N PHE A 208 11.94 -19.78 16.66
CA PHE A 208 11.47 -18.47 16.24
C PHE A 208 12.49 -17.37 16.48
N GLN A 209 13.57 -17.64 17.21
CA GLN A 209 14.71 -16.75 17.36
C GLN A 209 15.92 -17.22 16.52
N ARG A 210 16.74 -16.28 16.09
CA ARG A 210 18.09 -16.50 15.59
C ARG A 210 18.98 -16.93 16.77
N PRO A 211 19.72 -18.05 16.69
CA PRO A 211 20.68 -18.41 17.73
C PRO A 211 21.88 -17.45 17.71
N MET A 212 22.39 -17.10 18.89
CA MET A 212 23.76 -16.57 19.04
C MET A 212 24.71 -17.76 19.15
N GLU A 213 25.80 -17.75 18.38
CA GLU A 213 26.70 -18.90 18.26
C GLU A 213 27.73 -18.97 19.40
N ASN A 214 28.08 -17.87 20.10
CA ASN A 214 29.18 -17.92 21.09
C ASN A 214 29.15 -16.84 22.20
N GLN A 215 28.24 -16.90 23.18
CA GLN A 215 28.41 -16.14 24.42
C GLN A 215 28.08 -16.97 25.67
N GLU A 216 28.76 -16.67 26.77
CA GLU A 216 28.36 -17.13 28.10
C GLU A 216 26.94 -16.61 28.40
N ASP A 217 26.05 -17.49 28.86
CA ASP A 217 24.60 -17.23 29.05
C ASP A 217 24.29 -15.91 29.79
N GLU A 218 25.18 -15.48 30.69
CA GLU A 218 25.03 -14.25 31.48
C GLU A 218 25.20 -12.97 30.63
N LYS A 219 26.20 -12.92 29.73
CA LYS A 219 26.45 -11.72 28.93
C LYS A 219 25.40 -11.53 27.84
N GLU A 220 24.91 -12.63 27.27
CA GLU A 220 23.79 -12.61 26.32
C GLU A 220 22.51 -12.05 26.98
N SER A 221 22.22 -12.46 28.21
CA SER A 221 21.08 -11.96 28.98
C SER A 221 21.20 -10.45 29.27
N GLU A 222 22.40 -9.97 29.59
CA GLU A 222 22.66 -8.53 29.80
C GLU A 222 22.44 -7.72 28.52
N ILE A 223 22.96 -8.20 27.38
CA ILE A 223 22.74 -7.59 26.05
C ILE A 223 21.25 -7.55 25.74
N TYR A 224 20.54 -8.66 25.91
CA TYR A 224 19.10 -8.75 25.67
C TYR A 224 18.33 -7.69 26.45
N GLU A 225 18.55 -7.61 27.77
CA GLU A 225 17.85 -6.66 28.64
C GLU A 225 18.20 -5.20 28.31
N ASN A 226 19.47 -4.90 28.03
CA ASN A 226 19.92 -3.57 27.64
C ASN A 226 19.25 -3.11 26.33
N VAL A 227 19.30 -3.94 25.29
CA VAL A 227 18.71 -3.65 23.97
C VAL A 227 17.19 -3.50 24.08
N LYS A 228 16.52 -4.43 24.78
CA LYS A 228 15.08 -4.37 25.02
C LYS A 228 14.68 -3.07 25.71
N ASN A 229 15.32 -2.73 26.82
CA ASN A 229 14.99 -1.52 27.58
C ASN A 229 15.25 -0.27 26.75
N THR A 230 16.33 -0.25 25.97
CA THR A 230 16.65 0.85 25.06
C THR A 230 15.58 1.03 23.98
N PHE A 231 15.10 -0.05 23.38
CA PHE A 231 13.99 0.01 22.43
C PHE A 231 12.66 0.45 23.06
N VAL A 232 12.32 -0.07 24.24
CA VAL A 232 11.12 0.34 24.98
C VAL A 232 11.13 1.84 25.28
N ASN A 233 12.26 2.36 25.77
CA ASN A 233 12.41 3.78 26.11
C ASN A 233 12.30 4.70 24.88
N GLN A 234 12.69 4.21 23.70
CA GLN A 234 12.55 4.93 22.44
C GLN A 234 11.14 4.81 21.83
N GLY A 235 10.26 3.99 22.42
CA GLY A 235 8.87 3.86 21.99
C GLY A 235 8.72 3.27 20.58
N VAL A 236 9.64 2.39 20.18
CA VAL A 236 9.57 1.61 18.93
C VAL A 236 8.42 0.59 18.97
N VAL A 237 8.05 0.03 17.81
CA VAL A 237 7.04 -1.04 17.74
C VAL A 237 7.71 -2.38 17.49
N PHE A 238 7.52 -3.33 18.40
CA PHE A 238 8.08 -4.67 18.28
C PHE A 238 7.22 -5.55 17.36
N PHE A 239 7.88 -6.23 16.42
CA PHE A 239 7.22 -7.19 15.52
C PHE A 239 8.05 -8.44 15.25
N GLY A 240 9.25 -8.59 15.83
CA GLY A 240 10.11 -9.79 15.71
C GLY A 240 9.93 -10.83 16.82
N GLY A 241 11.03 -11.50 17.20
CA GLY A 241 11.04 -12.59 18.19
C GLY A 241 10.37 -12.24 19.53
N MET A 242 10.59 -11.03 20.05
CA MET A 242 9.91 -10.56 21.26
C MET A 242 8.38 -10.52 21.12
N ALA A 243 7.86 -10.01 20.00
CA ALA A 243 6.43 -9.98 19.75
C ALA A 243 5.86 -11.41 19.62
N MET A 244 6.59 -12.29 18.94
CA MET A 244 6.23 -13.70 18.81
C MET A 244 6.13 -14.43 20.15
N ASN A 245 7.04 -14.16 21.08
CA ASN A 245 6.96 -14.67 22.45
C ASN A 245 5.67 -14.24 23.15
N LEU A 246 5.29 -12.96 23.01
CA LEU A 246 4.08 -12.47 23.64
C LEU A 246 2.83 -13.13 23.07
N PHE A 247 2.79 -13.37 21.76
CA PHE A 247 1.68 -14.10 21.14
C PHE A 247 1.68 -15.60 21.50
N SER A 248 2.82 -16.21 21.84
CA SER A 248 2.90 -17.65 22.13
C SER A 248 2.09 -18.06 23.36
N HIS A 249 1.91 -17.14 24.30
CA HIS A 249 1.08 -17.34 25.49
C HIS A 249 -0.39 -17.63 25.19
N TYR A 250 -0.87 -17.31 23.98
CA TYR A 250 -2.24 -17.62 23.55
C TYR A 250 -2.39 -19.01 22.92
N LEU A 251 -1.31 -19.78 22.79
CA LEU A 251 -1.39 -21.17 22.37
C LEU A 251 -1.49 -22.13 23.56
N PRO A 252 -2.04 -23.35 23.33
CA PRO A 252 -1.99 -24.42 24.31
C PRO A 252 -0.55 -24.72 24.75
N LYS A 253 -0.32 -25.03 26.03
CA LYS A 253 1.03 -25.28 26.59
C LYS A 253 1.90 -26.25 25.77
N LYS A 254 1.30 -27.27 25.15
CA LYS A 254 2.00 -28.24 24.29
C LYS A 254 2.53 -27.65 22.96
N LYS A 255 1.99 -26.51 22.54
CA LYS A 255 2.39 -25.75 21.34
C LYS A 255 3.10 -24.44 21.70
N GLN A 256 3.19 -24.10 22.98
CA GLN A 256 4.01 -22.97 23.43
C GLN A 256 5.46 -23.35 23.19
N LYS A 257 6.10 -22.72 22.21
CA LYS A 257 7.55 -22.84 22.05
C LYS A 257 8.21 -22.02 23.16
N SER A 258 9.18 -22.63 23.85
CA SER A 258 10.05 -21.88 24.76
C SER A 258 10.95 -20.98 23.92
N VAL A 259 10.69 -19.69 23.98
CA VAL A 259 11.57 -18.69 23.39
C VAL A 259 12.71 -18.47 24.39
N ARG A 260 13.95 -18.57 23.93
CA ARG A 260 15.16 -18.36 24.74
C ARG A 260 15.34 -16.86 24.99
N HIS A 261 16.16 -16.48 25.96
CA HIS A 261 16.51 -15.06 26.23
C HIS A 261 17.54 -14.53 25.22
N ILE A 262 17.34 -14.80 23.92
CA ILE A 262 18.27 -14.41 22.86
C ILE A 262 17.96 -12.99 22.36
N ALA A 263 19.00 -12.17 22.21
CA ALA A 263 18.93 -10.84 21.62
C ALA A 263 18.60 -10.94 20.12
N ASP A 264 17.30 -11.05 19.82
CA ASP A 264 16.76 -11.10 18.47
C ASP A 264 15.51 -10.19 18.38
N PHE A 265 15.72 -8.97 17.88
CA PHE A 265 14.69 -7.96 17.79
C PHE A 265 14.43 -7.52 16.35
N ASP A 266 13.16 -7.50 15.96
CA ASP A 266 12.71 -6.75 14.79
C ASP A 266 11.73 -5.68 15.25
N VAL A 267 12.07 -4.41 14.96
CA VAL A 267 11.32 -3.25 15.42
C VAL A 267 11.08 -2.23 14.31
N LEU A 268 9.97 -1.51 14.40
CA LEU A 268 9.69 -0.33 13.56
C LEU A 268 10.12 0.93 14.29
N SER A 269 10.87 1.79 13.60
CA SER A 269 11.24 3.11 14.08
C SER A 269 11.10 4.17 12.98
N ILE A 270 10.54 5.33 13.31
CA ILE A 270 10.47 6.48 12.40
C ILE A 270 11.84 7.09 12.10
N ASP A 271 12.81 6.92 13.02
CA ASP A 271 14.21 7.31 12.87
C ASP A 271 15.10 6.07 13.14
N PRO A 272 15.23 5.16 12.15
CA PRO A 272 15.89 3.89 12.37
C PRO A 272 17.39 4.04 12.64
N LEU A 273 18.07 5.01 12.01
CA LEU A 273 19.50 5.25 12.24
C LEU A 273 19.75 5.81 13.64
N GLY A 274 19.02 6.86 14.05
CA GLY A 274 19.15 7.40 15.41
C GLY A 274 18.83 6.34 16.47
N THR A 275 17.84 5.49 16.19
CA THR A 275 17.50 4.35 17.07
C THR A 275 18.66 3.37 17.22
N CYS A 276 19.36 3.06 16.12
CA CYS A 276 20.52 2.16 16.15
C CYS A 276 21.71 2.77 16.88
N GLU A 277 22.01 4.06 16.68
CA GLU A 277 23.12 4.72 17.37
C GLU A 277 22.89 4.78 18.88
N ILE A 278 21.66 5.04 19.34
CA ILE A 278 21.33 5.00 20.78
C ILE A 278 21.53 3.59 21.34
N VAL A 279 21.10 2.54 20.63
CA VAL A 279 21.35 1.14 21.07
C VAL A 279 22.85 0.86 21.17
N LYS A 280 23.62 1.31 20.18
CA LYS A 280 25.08 1.14 20.17
C LYS A 280 25.75 1.86 21.35
N GLU A 281 25.35 3.09 21.67
CA GLU A 281 25.82 3.81 22.86
C GLU A 281 25.49 3.03 24.15
N ARG A 282 24.26 2.52 24.29
CA ARG A 282 23.84 1.76 25.48
C ARG A 282 24.52 0.41 25.64
N LEU A 283 24.94 -0.21 24.53
CA LEU A 283 25.76 -1.42 24.57
C LEU A 283 27.21 -1.10 24.99
N LEU A 284 27.76 0.04 24.56
CA LEU A 284 29.08 0.48 25.01
C LEU A 284 29.10 0.79 26.52
N ASP A 285 28.01 1.31 27.07
CA ASP A 285 27.85 1.56 28.53
C ASP A 285 28.00 0.28 29.39
N ILE A 286 27.75 -0.90 28.81
CA ILE A 286 27.86 -2.21 29.48
C ILE A 286 29.06 -3.03 28.99
N ASP A 287 30.11 -2.35 28.50
CA ASP A 287 31.35 -2.94 28.00
C ASP A 287 31.19 -3.90 26.80
N VAL A 288 30.08 -3.83 26.07
CA VAL A 288 29.88 -4.61 24.83
C VAL A 288 30.54 -3.87 23.67
N LYS A 289 31.68 -4.40 23.23
CA LYS A 289 32.50 -3.84 22.14
C LYS A 289 32.14 -4.45 20.78
N HIS A 290 32.70 -3.89 19.70
CA HIS A 290 32.52 -4.35 18.32
C HIS A 290 31.07 -4.31 17.79
N VAL A 291 30.31 -3.30 18.21
CA VAL A 291 28.98 -3.02 17.67
C VAL A 291 29.09 -2.33 16.31
N LYS A 292 28.44 -2.87 15.28
CA LYS A 292 28.37 -2.31 13.93
C LYS A 292 26.92 -2.09 13.51
N ILE A 293 26.68 -1.02 12.77
CA ILE A 293 25.39 -0.71 12.17
C ILE A 293 25.54 -0.84 10.65
N VAL A 294 24.75 -1.71 10.03
CA VAL A 294 24.80 -1.96 8.58
C VAL A 294 23.51 -1.46 7.94
N PRO A 295 23.59 -0.48 7.02
CA PRO A 295 22.42 0.04 6.32
C PRO A 295 21.99 -0.89 5.17
N HIS A 296 20.68 -1.09 5.03
CA HIS A 296 20.07 -1.86 3.95
C HIS A 296 19.04 -0.98 3.21
N LYS A 297 19.25 -0.81 1.89
CA LYS A 297 18.35 -0.04 1.03
C LYS A 297 16.98 -0.72 0.88
N ALA A 298 15.95 0.09 0.70
CA ALA A 298 14.60 -0.36 0.38
C ALA A 298 14.59 -1.14 -0.95
N ILE A 299 13.63 -2.08 -1.08
CA ILE A 299 13.36 -2.81 -2.32
C ILE A 299 11.91 -2.56 -2.72
N GLY A 300 11.73 -1.74 -3.76
CA GLY A 300 10.42 -1.30 -4.21
C GLY A 300 9.61 -0.69 -3.05
N GLU A 301 8.30 -0.92 -3.07
CA GLU A 301 7.38 -0.51 -1.99
C GLU A 301 7.12 -1.62 -0.95
N ILE A 302 7.87 -2.72 -1.04
CA ILE A 302 7.60 -3.94 -0.26
C ILE A 302 8.53 -4.02 0.95
N ILE A 303 9.83 -3.80 0.75
CA ILE A 303 10.82 -3.89 1.82
C ILE A 303 11.33 -2.50 2.14
N PRO A 304 11.09 -2.00 3.37
CA PRO A 304 11.59 -0.71 3.75
C PRO A 304 13.11 -0.66 3.86
N GLU A 305 13.63 0.56 3.79
CA GLU A 305 14.94 0.88 4.32
C GLU A 305 15.02 0.43 5.78
N HIS A 306 16.12 -0.25 6.13
CA HIS A 306 16.32 -0.77 7.47
C HIS A 306 17.80 -0.86 7.80
N TYR A 307 18.07 -1.01 9.10
CA TYR A 307 19.41 -1.07 9.64
C TYR A 307 19.55 -2.34 10.46
N GLU A 308 20.71 -2.95 10.36
CA GLU A 308 21.07 -4.15 11.09
C GLU A 308 22.10 -3.79 12.16
N ILE A 309 21.85 -4.20 13.41
CA ILE A 309 22.78 -4.04 14.52
C ILE A 309 23.49 -5.38 14.72
N LEU A 310 24.80 -5.37 14.51
CA LEU A 310 25.69 -6.51 14.70
C LEU A 310 26.52 -6.31 15.97
N VAL A 311 26.59 -7.33 16.81
CA VAL A 311 27.60 -7.44 17.87
C VAL A 311 28.59 -8.50 17.44
N ASN A 312 29.85 -8.12 17.26
CA ASN A 312 30.87 -8.96 16.60
C ASN A 312 30.48 -9.33 15.15
N LYS A 313 29.83 -10.48 14.97
CA LYS A 313 29.32 -11.01 13.69
C LYS A 313 27.88 -11.50 13.78
N GLU A 314 27.24 -11.33 14.94
CA GLU A 314 25.90 -11.83 15.23
C GLU A 314 24.91 -10.69 15.14
N THR A 315 23.80 -10.92 14.44
CA THR A 315 22.73 -9.94 14.33
C THR A 315 21.87 -9.96 15.57
N ILE A 316 21.84 -8.83 16.29
CA ILE A 316 21.00 -8.70 17.49
C ILE A 316 19.68 -7.98 17.24
N ALA A 317 19.63 -7.13 16.20
CA ALA A 317 18.41 -6.42 15.85
C ALA A 317 18.35 -5.97 14.40
N PHE A 318 17.15 -5.95 13.84
CA PHE A 318 16.80 -5.17 12.66
C PHE A 318 15.83 -4.03 13.03
N VAL A 319 16.15 -2.83 12.56
CA VAL A 319 15.35 -1.61 12.79
C VAL A 319 14.84 -1.09 11.45
N TYR A 320 13.54 -1.22 11.21
CA TYR A 320 12.91 -0.90 9.93
C TYR A 320 12.21 0.45 9.98
N LYS A 321 12.35 1.22 8.90
CA LYS A 321 11.55 2.41 8.67
C LYS A 321 10.11 2.00 8.27
N PRO A 322 9.06 2.54 8.91
CA PRO A 322 7.70 2.23 8.49
C PRO A 322 7.42 2.83 7.08
N ILE A 323 6.89 2.02 6.16
CA ILE A 323 6.46 2.47 4.82
C ILE A 323 5.07 3.14 4.82
N ALA A 324 4.34 3.02 5.93
CA ALA A 324 2.99 3.53 6.12
C ALA A 324 2.72 3.70 7.62
N CYS A 325 1.53 4.21 7.99
CA CYS A 325 1.07 4.16 9.37
C CYS A 325 0.56 2.74 9.71
N HIS A 326 1.39 1.93 10.36
CA HIS A 326 1.05 0.54 10.69
C HIS A 326 0.44 0.39 12.08
N SER A 327 -0.62 -0.39 12.18
CA SER A 327 -1.35 -0.62 13.42
C SER A 327 -0.52 -1.37 14.46
N TYR A 328 -0.68 -0.98 15.72
CA TYR A 328 -0.06 -1.66 16.87
C TYR A 328 -1.01 -1.65 18.08
N ASN A 329 -0.67 -2.47 19.07
CA ASN A 329 -1.31 -2.55 20.37
C ASN A 329 -0.31 -2.13 21.46
N VAL A 330 -0.82 -1.56 22.55
CA VAL A 330 -0.01 -1.25 23.73
C VAL A 330 -0.36 -2.23 24.83
N ILE A 331 0.66 -2.82 25.45
CA ILE A 331 0.52 -3.63 26.67
C ILE A 331 1.41 -3.08 27.77
N THR A 332 1.06 -3.39 29.02
CA THR A 332 1.86 -3.01 30.18
C THR A 332 2.52 -4.25 30.78
N ILE A 333 3.85 -4.25 30.85
CA ILE A 333 4.64 -5.31 31.48
C ILE A 333 5.52 -4.66 32.56
N LYS A 334 5.38 -5.09 33.82
CA LYS A 334 6.15 -4.56 34.96
C LYS A 334 6.14 -3.01 35.04
N GLY A 335 5.00 -2.39 34.71
CA GLY A 335 4.83 -0.93 34.71
C GLY A 335 5.33 -0.20 33.46
N GLN A 336 6.00 -0.87 32.53
CA GLN A 336 6.46 -0.28 31.26
C GLN A 336 5.41 -0.48 30.15
N HIS A 337 5.23 0.54 29.30
CA HIS A 337 4.37 0.47 28.14
C HIS A 337 5.13 -0.04 26.92
N LEU A 338 4.74 -1.22 26.44
CA LEU A 338 5.31 -1.86 25.26
C LEU A 338 4.36 -1.72 24.08
N LYS A 339 4.88 -1.25 22.93
CA LYS A 339 4.14 -1.23 21.67
C LYS A 339 4.46 -2.48 20.87
N VAL A 340 3.44 -3.27 20.54
CA VAL A 340 3.59 -4.52 19.80
C VAL A 340 2.73 -4.43 18.55
N ALA A 341 3.31 -4.73 17.39
CA ALA A 341 2.58 -4.76 16.12
C ALA A 341 1.35 -5.67 16.20
N THR A 342 0.26 -5.29 15.54
CA THR A 342 -0.89 -6.19 15.40
C THR A 342 -0.50 -7.41 14.56
N ILE A 343 -1.28 -8.48 14.64
CA ILE A 343 -1.07 -9.67 13.80
C ILE A 343 -1.10 -9.30 12.31
N ASP A 344 -1.99 -8.40 11.89
CA ASP A 344 -2.07 -7.91 10.51
C ASP A 344 -0.78 -7.19 10.09
N THR A 345 -0.22 -6.34 10.96
CA THR A 345 1.09 -5.71 10.72
C THR A 345 2.19 -6.76 10.62
N MET A 346 2.30 -7.68 11.57
CA MET A 346 3.34 -8.72 11.57
C MET A 346 3.27 -9.61 10.31
N LEU A 347 2.07 -10.06 9.92
CA LEU A 347 1.87 -10.90 8.74
C LEU A 347 2.19 -10.17 7.44
N SER A 348 1.95 -8.85 7.35
CA SER A 348 2.36 -8.09 6.16
C SER A 348 3.89 -8.08 6.00
N PHE A 349 4.64 -7.81 7.08
CA PHE A 349 6.11 -7.83 7.03
C PHE A 349 6.68 -9.23 6.80
N TYR A 350 6.22 -10.23 7.55
CA TYR A 350 6.74 -11.60 7.42
C TYR A 350 6.51 -12.17 6.03
N LEU A 351 5.31 -12.04 5.49
CA LEU A 351 5.03 -12.54 4.15
C LEU A 351 5.75 -11.73 3.07
N ALA A 352 6.06 -10.45 3.31
CA ALA A 352 6.89 -9.65 2.40
C ALA A 352 8.33 -10.18 2.33
N PHE A 353 8.91 -10.57 3.48
CA PHE A 353 10.29 -11.05 3.57
C PHE A 353 10.54 -12.34 2.77
N LEU A 354 9.52 -13.17 2.56
CA LEU A 354 9.60 -14.38 1.74
C LEU A 354 10.01 -14.12 0.28
N TYR A 355 9.71 -12.93 -0.24
CA TYR A 355 9.86 -12.61 -1.66
C TYR A 355 11.15 -11.85 -1.98
N THR A 356 12.13 -11.89 -1.09
CA THR A 356 13.38 -11.16 -1.22
C THR A 356 14.57 -12.11 -1.39
N GLU A 357 15.48 -11.83 -2.32
CA GLU A 357 16.72 -12.61 -2.50
C GLU A 357 17.81 -12.19 -1.50
N ARG A 358 17.47 -12.03 -0.21
CA ARG A 358 18.45 -11.72 0.84
C ARG A 358 18.82 -13.01 1.59
N PRO A 359 20.12 -13.35 1.75
CA PRO A 359 20.54 -14.56 2.45
C PRO A 359 19.90 -14.75 3.83
N TYR A 360 19.75 -13.64 4.58
CA TYR A 360 19.15 -13.62 5.91
C TYR A 360 17.61 -13.72 5.93
N TYR A 361 16.94 -13.79 4.78
CA TYR A 361 15.52 -14.15 4.68
C TYR A 361 15.33 -15.48 3.95
N THR A 362 16.12 -15.77 2.92
CA THR A 362 16.00 -16.99 2.11
C THR A 362 16.38 -18.25 2.88
N ILE A 363 17.40 -18.19 3.76
CA ILE A 363 17.76 -19.31 4.65
C ILE A 363 16.65 -19.54 5.69
N PHE A 364 15.87 -18.51 6.01
CA PHE A 364 14.86 -18.54 7.06
C PHE A 364 13.43 -18.54 6.52
N ALA A 365 13.22 -18.85 5.24
CA ALA A 365 11.90 -18.84 4.62
C ALA A 365 10.93 -19.78 5.35
N ASP A 366 11.38 -20.97 5.74
CA ASP A 366 10.58 -21.91 6.54
C ASP A 366 10.25 -21.35 7.93
N ARG A 367 11.19 -20.66 8.57
CA ARG A 367 10.95 -19.98 9.85
C ARG A 367 9.88 -18.91 9.70
N ILE A 368 10.01 -18.04 8.70
CA ILE A 368 9.05 -16.97 8.42
C ILE A 368 7.65 -17.53 8.15
N LEU A 369 7.56 -18.60 7.36
CA LEU A 369 6.28 -19.28 7.12
C LEU A 369 5.71 -19.91 8.39
N CYS A 370 6.54 -20.53 9.24
CA CYS A 370 6.10 -21.07 10.52
C CYS A 370 5.62 -20.00 11.50
N MET A 371 6.32 -18.86 11.58
CA MET A 371 5.89 -17.70 12.37
C MET A 371 4.55 -17.16 11.86
N SER A 372 4.41 -17.03 10.54
CA SER A 372 3.19 -16.57 9.89
C SER A 372 2.01 -17.52 10.14
N LYS A 373 2.23 -18.83 10.01
CA LYS A 373 1.24 -19.86 10.33
C LYS A 373 0.83 -19.79 11.80
N PHE A 374 1.79 -19.67 12.69
CA PHE A 374 1.55 -19.52 14.12
C PHE A 374 0.66 -18.31 14.43
N LEU A 375 0.98 -17.14 13.88
CA LEU A 375 0.20 -15.91 14.11
C LEU A 375 -1.21 -16.05 13.55
N PHE A 376 -1.33 -16.68 12.38
CA PHE A 376 -2.62 -16.99 11.79
C PHE A 376 -3.46 -17.91 12.69
N GLU A 377 -2.89 -18.99 13.25
CA GLU A 377 -3.59 -19.87 14.20
C GLU A 377 -4.07 -19.11 15.45
N VAL A 378 -3.21 -18.27 16.04
CA VAL A 378 -3.56 -17.42 17.19
C VAL A 378 -4.74 -16.50 16.83
N GLN A 379 -4.67 -15.84 15.67
CA GLN A 379 -5.73 -14.98 15.18
C GLN A 379 -7.05 -15.75 15.00
N GLN A 380 -7.02 -16.93 14.38
CA GLN A 380 -8.22 -17.70 14.10
C GLN A 380 -8.93 -18.16 15.37
N GLN A 381 -8.18 -18.58 16.38
CA GLN A 381 -8.72 -19.00 17.68
C GLN A 381 -9.31 -17.84 18.48
N ASN A 382 -8.83 -16.61 18.23
CA ASN A 382 -9.16 -15.43 19.05
C ASN A 382 -9.83 -14.29 18.26
N ARG A 383 -10.43 -14.60 17.10
CA ARG A 383 -10.88 -13.61 16.10
C ARG A 383 -11.84 -12.52 16.62
N LEU A 384 -12.59 -12.79 17.71
CA LEU A 384 -13.55 -11.87 18.32
C LEU A 384 -13.09 -11.28 19.67
N ALA A 385 -11.87 -11.58 20.13
CA ALA A 385 -11.42 -11.24 21.48
C ALA A 385 -11.31 -9.73 21.73
N GLN A 386 -10.86 -8.96 20.73
CA GLN A 386 -10.81 -7.49 20.73
C GLN A 386 -10.18 -6.85 22.00
N LYS A 387 -9.15 -7.47 22.57
CA LYS A 387 -8.50 -7.04 23.81
C LYS A 387 -6.99 -7.26 23.79
N GLY A 388 -6.24 -6.39 24.47
CA GLY A 388 -4.79 -6.50 24.60
C GLY A 388 -4.09 -6.69 23.25
N LEU A 389 -3.20 -7.69 23.16
CA LEU A 389 -2.51 -8.06 21.93
C LEU A 389 -3.42 -8.61 20.83
N LEU A 390 -4.57 -9.18 21.21
CA LEU A 390 -5.53 -9.79 20.28
C LEU A 390 -6.51 -8.77 19.68
N ARG A 391 -6.35 -7.48 20.00
CA ARG A 391 -7.13 -6.42 19.36
C ARG A 391 -6.72 -6.30 17.90
N ARG A 392 -7.70 -6.40 17.00
CA ARG A 392 -7.52 -6.23 15.55
C ARG A 392 -8.23 -4.97 15.08
N PHE A 393 -7.83 -4.47 13.91
CA PHE A 393 -8.36 -3.23 13.33
C PHE A 393 -8.21 -2.04 14.28
N SER A 394 -7.08 -1.99 14.99
CA SER A 394 -6.73 -0.86 15.85
C SER A 394 -6.56 0.40 14.99
N ILE A 395 -7.21 1.49 15.41
CA ILE A 395 -7.04 2.80 14.75
C ILE A 395 -5.73 3.49 15.12
N THR A 396 -5.05 2.99 16.16
CA THR A 396 -3.74 3.49 16.58
C THR A 396 -2.66 2.88 15.69
N CYS A 397 -1.83 3.74 15.09
CA CYS A 397 -0.75 3.31 14.20
C CYS A 397 0.54 4.10 14.40
N TYR A 398 1.63 3.54 13.87
CA TYR A 398 3.00 4.04 13.96
C TYR A 398 3.59 4.22 12.56
N GLY A 399 4.20 5.38 12.30
CA GLY A 399 4.62 5.80 10.97
C GLY A 399 3.69 6.87 10.38
N HIS A 400 3.92 7.20 9.11
CA HIS A 400 3.12 8.18 8.36
C HIS A 400 2.46 7.50 7.17
N GLN A 401 1.20 7.82 6.91
CA GLN A 401 0.49 7.39 5.71
C GLN A 401 0.21 8.64 4.88
N GLU A 402 0.75 8.70 3.67
CA GLU A 402 0.46 9.81 2.77
C GLU A 402 -1.04 9.91 2.49
N SER A 403 -1.57 11.11 2.70
CA SER A 403 -2.92 11.52 2.33
C SER A 403 -3.04 11.75 0.83
N VAL A 404 -4.28 11.81 0.33
CA VAL A 404 -4.54 12.14 -1.09
C VAL A 404 -4.05 13.55 -1.42
N GLU A 405 -4.14 14.46 -0.46
CA GLU A 405 -3.66 15.82 -0.55
C GLU A 405 -2.13 15.89 -0.66
N GLU A 406 -1.41 15.13 0.18
CA GLU A 406 0.06 15.04 0.10
C GLU A 406 0.53 14.41 -1.22
N MET A 407 -0.10 13.30 -1.65
CA MET A 407 0.21 12.68 -2.95
C MET A 407 0.01 13.66 -4.11
N ARG A 408 -1.04 14.49 -4.07
CA ARG A 408 -1.28 15.54 -5.07
C ARG A 408 -0.25 16.67 -4.99
N SER A 409 0.14 17.08 -3.79
CA SER A 409 1.20 18.09 -3.59
C SER A 409 2.51 17.60 -4.17
N HIS A 410 2.94 16.39 -3.81
CA HIS A 410 4.17 15.77 -4.30
C HIS A 410 4.13 15.64 -5.83
N LYS A 411 3.01 15.19 -6.41
CA LYS A 411 2.85 15.13 -7.87
C LYS A 411 2.95 16.52 -8.53
N ASN A 412 2.43 17.58 -7.90
CA ASN A 412 2.57 18.95 -8.40
C ASN A 412 4.01 19.48 -8.28
N GLU A 413 4.72 19.16 -7.20
CA GLU A 413 6.15 19.49 -7.03
C GLU A 413 6.99 18.83 -8.13
N MET A 414 6.78 17.54 -8.37
CA MET A 414 7.44 16.82 -9.46
C MET A 414 7.09 17.41 -10.83
N PHE A 415 5.86 17.89 -11.02
CA PHE A 415 5.47 18.57 -12.26
C PHE A 415 6.25 19.87 -12.44
N GLN A 416 6.40 20.69 -11.40
CA GLN A 416 7.18 21.92 -11.47
C GLN A 416 8.66 21.68 -11.77
N GLN A 417 9.23 20.61 -11.20
CA GLN A 417 10.62 20.21 -11.45
C GLN A 417 10.83 19.67 -12.87
N LEU A 418 9.86 18.92 -13.40
CA LEU A 418 10.01 18.19 -14.67
C LEU A 418 9.34 18.87 -15.87
N LYS A 419 8.61 19.98 -15.71
CA LYS A 419 7.88 20.65 -16.81
C LYS A 419 8.73 20.99 -18.04
N GLY A 420 10.03 21.27 -17.86
CA GLY A 420 10.99 21.53 -18.94
C GLY A 420 11.62 20.27 -19.57
N LYS A 421 11.31 19.08 -19.04
CA LYS A 421 11.84 17.78 -19.48
C LYS A 421 10.77 16.90 -20.15
N ARG A 422 9.76 17.51 -20.77
CA ARG A 422 8.72 16.77 -21.50
C ARG A 422 9.36 15.85 -22.55
N GLY A 423 8.84 14.64 -22.70
CA GLY A 423 9.39 13.63 -23.61
C GLY A 423 10.56 12.83 -23.06
N THR A 424 11.08 13.14 -21.87
CA THR A 424 12.03 12.28 -21.17
C THR A 424 11.32 11.15 -20.44
N LYS A 425 12.00 10.02 -20.28
CA LYS A 425 11.50 8.88 -19.50
C LYS A 425 11.08 9.27 -18.08
N GLU A 426 11.90 10.08 -17.40
CA GLU A 426 11.63 10.58 -16.05
C GLU A 426 10.30 11.35 -15.98
N TYR A 427 10.04 12.24 -16.94
CA TYR A 427 8.76 12.95 -17.01
C TYR A 427 7.58 12.00 -17.25
N GLU A 428 7.74 11.05 -18.16
CA GLU A 428 6.69 10.09 -18.50
C GLU A 428 6.36 9.15 -17.35
N GLU A 429 7.34 8.75 -16.53
CA GLU A 429 7.09 7.92 -15.34
C GLU A 429 6.10 8.58 -14.36
N TRP A 430 6.07 9.91 -14.30
CA TRP A 430 5.14 10.68 -13.46
C TRP A 430 3.86 11.12 -14.17
N PHE A 431 3.97 11.47 -15.46
CA PHE A 431 2.96 12.24 -16.19
C PHE A 431 2.66 11.68 -17.58
N LEU A 432 2.89 10.39 -17.82
CA LEU A 432 2.54 9.74 -19.09
C LEU A 432 1.11 10.12 -19.50
N ASN A 433 0.99 10.55 -20.74
CA ASN A 433 -0.27 10.76 -21.44
C ASN A 433 -0.02 10.45 -22.92
N TYR A 434 -0.08 9.17 -23.26
CA TYR A 434 0.26 8.64 -24.56
C TYR A 434 -1.01 8.24 -25.33
N LYS A 435 -1.20 8.82 -26.52
CA LYS A 435 -2.39 8.64 -27.37
C LYS A 435 -1.97 8.33 -28.81
N PRO A 436 -1.61 7.06 -29.11
CA PRO A 436 -1.04 6.70 -30.41
C PRO A 436 -2.00 6.87 -31.60
N GLY A 437 -3.33 6.84 -31.35
CA GLY A 437 -4.36 7.01 -32.38
C GLY A 437 -4.81 8.46 -32.63
N SER A 438 -4.41 9.42 -31.78
CA SER A 438 -4.75 10.83 -32.00
C SER A 438 -3.82 11.43 -33.06
N PRO A 439 -4.32 12.31 -33.96
CA PRO A 439 -3.44 13.10 -34.82
C PRO A 439 -2.42 13.81 -33.92
N ILE A 440 -1.13 13.65 -34.22
CA ILE A 440 -0.06 14.33 -33.50
C ILE A 440 -0.31 15.83 -33.66
N LEU A 441 -0.92 16.45 -32.64
CA LEU A 441 -0.94 17.89 -32.50
C LEU A 441 0.51 18.29 -32.21
N GLY A 442 1.21 18.67 -33.29
CA GLY A 442 2.45 19.44 -33.32
C GLY A 442 3.47 19.14 -32.24
N LYS A 443 4.61 18.56 -32.65
CA LYS A 443 5.89 19.03 -32.12
C LYS A 443 5.89 20.55 -32.27
N ASN A 444 5.69 21.29 -31.20
CA ASN A 444 6.16 22.67 -31.17
C ASN A 444 7.68 22.54 -31.10
N ASP A 445 8.29 22.54 -32.29
CA ASP A 445 9.64 23.04 -32.42
C ASP A 445 9.66 24.43 -31.78
N ASP A 446 10.58 24.64 -30.85
CA ASP A 446 10.98 25.96 -30.38
C ASP A 446 11.44 26.76 -31.61
N ILE A 447 10.52 27.54 -32.19
CA ILE A 447 10.87 28.67 -33.03
C ILE A 447 10.58 29.90 -32.18
N SER A 448 11.66 30.46 -31.63
CA SER A 448 11.71 31.83 -31.15
C SER A 448 11.43 32.77 -32.33
N GLU A 449 10.19 33.21 -32.48
CA GLU A 449 9.90 34.43 -33.24
C GLU A 449 9.86 35.60 -32.24
N GLU A 450 10.93 36.38 -32.26
CA GLU A 450 10.96 37.74 -31.73
C GLU A 450 9.91 38.55 -32.48
N VAL A 451 8.83 38.91 -31.79
CA VAL A 451 7.90 39.93 -32.30
C VAL A 451 8.49 41.29 -31.94
N GLU A 452 9.08 41.96 -32.93
CA GLU A 452 9.42 43.38 -32.86
C GLU A 452 8.15 44.21 -32.58
N GLU A 453 8.16 44.97 -31.48
CA GLU A 453 7.12 45.95 -31.18
C GLU A 453 7.22 47.16 -32.13
N GLU A 454 6.36 47.21 -33.16
CA GLU A 454 6.11 48.44 -33.91
C GLU A 454 5.35 49.47 -33.05
N LYS A 455 6.00 50.61 -32.82
CA LYS A 455 5.45 51.76 -32.06
C LYS A 455 4.27 52.41 -32.80
N PRO A 456 3.12 52.67 -32.14
CA PRO A 456 2.05 53.43 -32.76
C PRO A 456 2.36 54.93 -32.79
N SER A 457 2.12 55.51 -33.96
CA SER A 457 2.39 56.91 -34.31
C SER A 457 1.42 57.91 -33.66
N LYS A 458 1.93 59.14 -33.51
CA LYS A 458 1.30 60.30 -32.84
C LYS A 458 -0.04 60.71 -33.47
N GLN A 459 -1.10 60.83 -32.66
CA GLN A 459 -2.28 61.62 -33.01
C GLN A 459 -2.44 62.88 -32.13
N LYS A 460 -2.80 63.97 -32.80
CA LYS A 460 -2.81 65.37 -32.35
C LYS A 460 -3.99 65.68 -31.42
N LYS A 461 -3.72 66.58 -30.46
CA LYS A 461 -4.67 67.23 -29.53
C LYS A 461 -5.74 68.03 -30.26
N VAL A 462 -7.01 67.90 -29.81
CA VAL A 462 -8.06 68.93 -29.98
C VAL A 462 -8.74 69.22 -28.64
N LYS A 463 -9.12 70.48 -28.45
CA LYS A 463 -9.33 71.22 -27.19
C LYS A 463 -10.64 70.92 -26.45
N ARG A 464 -10.55 71.03 -25.12
CA ARG A 464 -11.62 71.09 -24.10
C ARG A 464 -12.65 72.20 -24.33
N ARG A 465 -13.91 71.94 -23.93
CA ARG A 465 -14.85 72.95 -23.44
C ARG A 465 -15.36 72.55 -22.04
N LYS A 466 -15.31 73.49 -21.09
CA LYS A 466 -15.66 73.32 -19.66
C LYS A 466 -17.13 73.67 -19.42
N THR A 467 -17.81 72.96 -18.53
CA THR A 467 -18.94 73.50 -17.75
C THR A 467 -18.97 73.00 -16.30
N LYS A 468 -18.94 74.02 -15.44
CA LYS A 468 -19.24 74.23 -14.00
C LYS A 468 -19.42 73.09 -12.98
N LYS A 469 -18.74 73.32 -11.85
CA LYS A 469 -18.85 72.78 -10.48
C LYS A 469 -20.26 72.89 -9.88
N HIS A 470 -20.61 71.93 -9.02
CA HIS A 470 -21.12 72.24 -7.68
C HIS A 470 -20.42 71.37 -6.63
N ARG A 471 -20.01 72.02 -5.52
CA ARG A 471 -19.27 71.47 -4.38
C ARG A 471 -20.26 71.41 -3.21
N ARG A 472 -20.32 70.31 -2.47
CA ARG A 472 -20.72 70.29 -1.05
C ARG A 472 -19.94 69.23 -0.28
N THR A 473 -19.41 69.68 0.84
CA THR A 473 -18.58 69.07 1.89
C THR A 473 -19.38 68.04 2.71
N SER A 474 -18.81 66.98 3.28
CA SER A 474 -17.99 66.98 4.51
C SER A 474 -17.61 65.54 4.93
N ALA A 475 -16.58 65.42 5.77
CA ALA A 475 -16.04 64.22 6.41
C ALA A 475 -17.10 63.41 7.21
N THR A 476 -16.96 62.13 7.58
CA THR A 476 -15.89 61.54 8.42
C THR A 476 -16.12 60.02 8.58
N ALA A 477 -15.05 59.29 8.88
CA ALA A 477 -14.94 58.08 9.72
C ALA A 477 -15.21 56.67 9.12
N ARG A 478 -14.11 55.90 9.14
CA ARG A 478 -13.97 54.43 9.06
C ARG A 478 -14.85 53.70 10.09
N LYS A 479 -15.38 52.53 9.70
CA LYS A 479 -15.57 51.40 10.62
C LYS A 479 -15.36 50.06 9.91
N VAL A 480 -14.32 49.38 10.36
CA VAL A 480 -13.99 47.97 10.12
C VAL A 480 -15.00 47.12 10.90
N PHE A 481 -15.63 46.15 10.25
CA PHE A 481 -16.49 45.16 10.90
C PHE A 481 -15.69 43.87 11.12
N ASN A 482 -15.39 43.59 12.38
CA ASN A 482 -14.88 42.31 12.86
C ASN A 482 -16.02 41.67 13.66
N PHE A 483 -16.53 40.51 13.23
CA PHE A 483 -17.50 39.73 13.99
C PHE A 483 -16.79 38.57 14.69
N LYS A 484 -16.88 38.55 16.02
CA LYS A 484 -16.51 37.45 16.91
C LYS A 484 -17.66 37.28 17.92
N ILE A 485 -17.69 36.08 18.53
CA ILE A 485 -18.47 35.63 19.71
C ILE A 485 -19.81 34.97 19.30
N PHE A 486 -20.09 33.70 19.63
CA PHE A 486 -20.38 33.24 21.01
C PHE A 486 -19.98 31.78 21.32
N LYS A 487 -19.28 31.62 22.44
CA LYS A 487 -19.26 30.41 23.28
C LYS A 487 -20.39 30.55 24.31
N SER A 488 -21.21 29.52 24.50
CA SER A 488 -22.06 29.38 25.68
C SER A 488 -21.48 28.31 26.62
N LYS A 489 -21.45 28.63 27.92
CA LYS A 489 -21.21 27.74 29.05
C LYS A 489 -22.10 28.24 30.19
N LYS A 490 -22.87 27.33 30.80
CA LYS A 490 -23.43 27.29 32.18
C LYS A 490 -24.60 26.27 32.16
N ASN A 491 -24.90 25.42 33.15
CA ASN A 491 -24.53 25.18 34.55
C ASN A 491 -24.71 23.66 34.82
N ARG A 492 -23.89 22.98 35.65
CA ARG A 492 -24.12 22.66 37.08
C ARG A 492 -25.58 22.39 37.48
N HIS A 493 -25.90 21.11 37.69
CA HIS A 493 -26.21 20.54 39.00
C HIS A 493 -25.55 19.17 39.13
#